data_AF-A0ABD2TQP4-F1
#
_entry.id   AF-A0ABD2TQP4-F1
#
_cell.length_a   1.000
_cell.length_b   1.000
_cell.length_c   1.000
_cell.angle_alpha   90.00
_cell.angle_beta   90.00
_cell.angle_gamma   90.00
#
_symmetry.space_group_name_H-M   'P 1'
#
loop_
_entity.id
_entity.type
_entity.pdbx_description
1 polymer ?
#
loop_
_entity_poly.entity_id
_entity_poly.type
_entity_poly.pdbx_seq_one_letter_code
_entity_poly.pdbx_strand_id
1 'polypeptide(L)'
;MEEEKKRKNKKKKNKQTKGIENNAVGAEESASSNQNYPAEIRGSEAHTDDTSGIDDDSNRHDTEGAKVSSLAENEKHCRMDTEAAFEEKIKQLQKDKVSHMQKEAIFEEKLKQFSREKDASLLKEESNFNERIKQLQNENNSHLHKEASFEMKIMQLQDEISSLRRQEANQEEKIRQLHMEKDVYLQKEAEFEMNSQLQSEKNSWLLKEVNLEKKVKEMEKETENKVQKEVSLEERISLLVDEVENSNSTMVSLEEKVKETEKERENWVQKEKSFREIISSLSGDNALLETQPGR
;
A
#
# COMPACT_ATOMS: atom_id res chain seq x y z
N MET A 1 -9.68 36.70 23.74
CA MET A 1 -10.76 35.74 24.06
C MET A 1 -11.31 35.24 22.74
N GLU A 2 -10.89 34.04 22.38
CA GLU A 2 -11.02 33.46 21.05
C GLU A 2 -12.25 32.52 21.03
N GLU A 3 -13.17 32.74 20.09
CA GLU A 3 -14.43 31.99 19.98
C GLU A 3 -14.21 30.59 19.41
N GLU A 4 -14.41 29.57 20.25
CA GLU A 4 -14.34 28.15 19.88
C GLU A 4 -15.66 27.67 19.23
N LYS A 5 -15.74 27.66 17.89
CA LYS A 5 -16.89 27.08 17.15
C LYS A 5 -16.66 25.58 16.84
N LYS A 6 -17.14 24.71 17.73
CA LYS A 6 -17.26 23.25 17.50
C LYS A 6 -18.54 22.91 16.71
N ARG A 7 -18.40 22.57 15.42
CA ARG A 7 -19.47 21.94 14.62
C ARG A 7 -19.21 20.43 14.53
N LYS A 8 -20.06 19.62 15.18
CA LYS A 8 -20.06 18.15 15.10
C LYS A 8 -21.03 17.70 14.00
N ASN A 9 -20.51 17.16 12.90
CA ASN A 9 -21.31 16.55 11.83
C ASN A 9 -21.51 15.04 12.05
N LYS A 10 -22.78 14.65 11.90
CA LYS A 10 -23.37 13.34 12.17
C LYS A 10 -23.17 12.43 10.94
N LYS A 11 -22.35 11.38 11.02
CA LYS A 11 -22.21 10.37 9.96
C LYS A 11 -23.20 9.22 10.18
N LYS A 12 -24.18 9.13 9.28
CA LYS A 12 -25.15 8.03 9.12
C LYS A 12 -24.45 6.91 8.32
N LYS A 13 -24.21 5.74 8.91
CA LYS A 13 -23.74 4.55 8.17
C LYS A 13 -24.95 3.71 7.77
N ASN A 14 -25.17 3.59 6.47
CA ASN A 14 -26.00 2.58 5.84
C ASN A 14 -25.10 1.81 4.87
N LYS A 15 -24.96 0.49 5.00
CA LYS A 15 -24.49 -0.37 3.91
C LYS A 15 -24.99 -1.79 4.10
N GLN A 16 -25.74 -2.22 3.10
CA GLN A 16 -26.33 -3.55 2.91
C GLN A 16 -25.27 -4.57 2.45
N THR A 17 -25.54 -5.83 2.79
CA THR A 17 -25.27 -7.11 2.09
C THR A 17 -23.97 -7.30 1.29
N LYS A 18 -23.12 -8.20 1.80
CA LYS A 18 -22.29 -9.15 1.01
C LYS A 18 -23.22 -10.32 0.61
N GLY A 19 -23.24 -10.87 -0.61
CA GLY A 19 -22.12 -11.09 -1.53
C GLY A 19 -21.61 -12.51 -1.32
N ILE A 20 -22.27 -13.48 -1.94
CA ILE A 20 -21.91 -14.91 -2.00
C ILE A 20 -20.76 -15.05 -3.00
N GLU A 21 -19.70 -15.74 -2.60
CA GLU A 21 -18.56 -16.08 -3.45
C GLU A 21 -18.20 -17.56 -3.26
N ASN A 22 -17.86 -18.18 -4.39
CA ASN A 22 -16.98 -19.34 -4.60
C ASN A 22 -17.60 -20.72 -4.89
N ASN A 23 -17.78 -20.94 -6.20
CA ASN A 23 -17.03 -21.89 -7.04
C ASN A 23 -16.54 -23.23 -6.44
N ALA A 24 -17.05 -24.32 -7.01
CA ALA A 24 -16.36 -25.59 -7.28
C ALA A 24 -17.00 -26.17 -8.56
N VAL A 25 -16.37 -26.11 -9.74
CA VAL A 25 -15.40 -27.06 -10.34
C VAL A 25 -15.92 -28.50 -10.44
N GLY A 26 -16.14 -28.96 -11.67
CA GLY A 26 -16.46 -30.34 -12.09
C GLY A 26 -17.36 -30.30 -13.33
N ALA A 27 -16.83 -30.15 -14.55
CA ALA A 27 -16.24 -31.19 -15.40
C ALA A 27 -17.28 -32.24 -15.84
N GLU A 28 -17.80 -32.09 -17.07
CA GLU A 28 -18.30 -33.10 -18.03
C GLU A 28 -18.83 -32.29 -19.25
N GLU A 29 -18.15 -32.35 -20.41
CA GLU A 29 -18.52 -33.17 -21.59
C GLU A 29 -19.96 -32.87 -22.08
N SER A 30 -20.31 -32.51 -23.32
CA SER A 30 -19.66 -32.57 -24.64
C SER A 30 -20.51 -31.77 -25.66
N ALA A 31 -19.88 -31.41 -26.79
CA ALA A 31 -20.43 -31.15 -28.14
C ALA A 31 -21.53 -30.06 -28.30
N SER A 32 -21.27 -28.90 -28.92
CA SER A 32 -20.89 -28.64 -30.32
C SER A 32 -21.94 -29.03 -31.37
N SER A 33 -22.27 -28.02 -32.19
CA SER A 33 -22.69 -28.11 -33.59
C SER A 33 -24.19 -28.07 -33.89
N ASN A 34 -24.62 -26.83 -34.14
CA ASN A 34 -25.70 -26.46 -35.03
C ASN A 34 -25.49 -27.10 -36.43
N GLN A 35 -26.53 -27.65 -37.07
CA GLN A 35 -26.84 -27.43 -38.49
C GLN A 35 -28.09 -28.22 -38.94
N ASN A 36 -29.16 -27.48 -39.24
CA ASN A 36 -30.16 -27.88 -40.23
C ASN A 36 -29.62 -27.52 -41.61
N TYR A 37 -29.71 -28.42 -42.59
CA TYR A 37 -30.57 -28.31 -43.78
C TYR A 37 -30.43 -29.59 -44.65
N PRO A 38 -31.47 -29.94 -45.44
CA PRO A 38 -31.59 -31.21 -46.16
C PRO A 38 -31.09 -31.09 -47.60
N ALA A 39 -30.65 -32.19 -48.19
CA ALA A 39 -30.48 -32.29 -49.64
C ALA A 39 -30.56 -33.74 -50.15
N GLU A 40 -31.08 -33.82 -51.38
CA GLU A 40 -31.00 -34.91 -52.38
C GLU A 40 -32.06 -36.03 -52.28
N ILE A 41 -33.05 -36.12 -53.18
CA ILE A 41 -32.99 -36.35 -54.64
C ILE A 41 -32.28 -37.68 -54.96
N ARG A 42 -33.03 -38.69 -55.46
CA ARG A 42 -32.86 -39.34 -56.78
C ARG A 42 -33.42 -40.78 -56.86
N GLY A 43 -34.10 -41.09 -57.98
CA GLY A 43 -34.25 -42.41 -58.62
C GLY A 43 -35.36 -43.31 -58.04
N SER A 44 -36.22 -44.01 -58.80
CA SER A 44 -36.09 -44.60 -60.15
C SER A 44 -37.50 -44.76 -60.76
N GLU A 45 -37.76 -44.37 -62.01
CA GLU A 45 -37.55 -45.10 -63.28
C GLU A 45 -38.38 -46.40 -63.49
N ALA A 46 -39.35 -46.27 -64.41
CA ALA A 46 -39.76 -47.16 -65.51
C ALA A 46 -40.01 -48.67 -65.32
N HIS A 47 -41.19 -49.10 -65.81
CA HIS A 47 -41.46 -50.38 -66.51
C HIS A 47 -42.71 -50.18 -67.38
N THR A 48 -42.61 -50.03 -68.71
CA THR A 48 -42.69 -51.07 -69.77
C THR A 48 -43.92 -51.98 -69.64
N ASP A 49 -44.97 -51.82 -70.45
CA ASP A 49 -45.15 -52.31 -71.84
C ASP A 49 -45.65 -53.76 -71.88
N ASP A 50 -46.26 -54.12 -73.01
CA ASP A 50 -46.82 -55.42 -73.42
C ASP A 50 -48.25 -55.75 -72.96
N THR A 51 -49.25 -55.70 -73.84
CA THR A 51 -49.53 -56.49 -75.06
C THR A 51 -50.08 -57.89 -74.81
N SER A 52 -50.98 -58.27 -75.73
CA SER A 52 -51.55 -59.58 -76.03
C SER A 52 -52.83 -60.00 -75.30
N GLY A 53 -53.79 -60.46 -76.12
CA GLY A 53 -55.07 -61.00 -75.69
C GLY A 53 -56.08 -61.08 -76.86
N ILE A 54 -55.63 -61.56 -78.01
CA ILE A 54 -56.48 -62.13 -79.06
C ILE A 54 -57.01 -63.46 -78.51
N ASP A 55 -58.30 -63.74 -78.71
CA ASP A 55 -58.91 -65.07 -78.95
C ASP A 55 -60.38 -64.78 -79.31
N ASP A 56 -60.82 -64.85 -80.56
CA ASP A 56 -60.87 -65.98 -81.49
C ASP A 56 -62.01 -66.97 -81.21
N ASP A 57 -62.72 -67.21 -82.31
CA ASP A 57 -63.31 -68.47 -82.73
C ASP A 57 -64.73 -68.92 -82.30
N SER A 58 -65.50 -69.18 -83.37
CA SER A 58 -66.43 -70.30 -83.58
C SER A 58 -67.68 -70.44 -82.69
N ASN A 59 -68.86 -70.85 -83.17
CA ASN A 59 -69.16 -71.74 -84.29
C ASN A 59 -70.69 -71.76 -84.56
N ARG A 60 -71.06 -71.91 -85.85
CA ARG A 60 -72.13 -72.73 -86.49
C ARG A 60 -73.37 -73.20 -85.67
N HIS A 61 -74.58 -73.30 -86.22
CA HIS A 61 -75.01 -73.95 -87.47
C HIS A 61 -76.43 -73.48 -87.90
N ASP A 62 -76.66 -73.45 -89.23
CA ASP A 62 -77.80 -73.88 -90.07
C ASP A 62 -79.20 -74.07 -89.42
N THR A 63 -80.32 -73.76 -90.07
CA THR A 63 -80.73 -74.27 -91.39
C THR A 63 -81.78 -73.38 -92.09
N GLU A 64 -81.59 -73.23 -93.41
CA GLU A 64 -82.54 -73.21 -94.52
C GLU A 64 -84.01 -72.78 -94.32
N GLY A 65 -84.50 -72.02 -95.29
CA GLY A 65 -85.86 -72.26 -95.79
C GLY A 65 -86.63 -71.04 -96.28
N ALA A 66 -86.32 -70.62 -97.51
CA ALA A 66 -87.28 -70.15 -98.51
C ALA A 66 -88.36 -69.12 -98.09
N LYS A 67 -88.25 -67.91 -98.64
CA LYS A 67 -89.21 -67.38 -99.63
C LYS A 67 -88.90 -65.91 -99.91
N VAL A 68 -88.26 -65.72 -101.06
CA VAL A 68 -88.20 -64.48 -101.82
C VAL A 68 -89.62 -63.93 -101.98
N SER A 69 -89.84 -62.64 -101.66
CA SER A 69 -90.89 -61.75 -102.25
C SER A 69 -91.60 -60.75 -101.30
N SER A 70 -91.07 -60.43 -100.12
CA SER A 70 -91.56 -59.25 -99.34
C SER A 70 -90.47 -58.38 -98.70
N LEU A 71 -89.20 -58.62 -99.06
CA LEU A 71 -88.00 -58.02 -98.46
C LEU A 71 -87.88 -56.50 -98.70
N ALA A 72 -88.40 -56.00 -99.83
CA ALA A 72 -88.10 -54.64 -100.29
C ALA A 72 -88.78 -53.52 -99.47
N GLU A 73 -89.92 -53.77 -98.81
CA GLU A 73 -90.60 -52.77 -97.98
C GLU A 73 -90.14 -52.79 -96.50
N ASN A 74 -89.88 -53.97 -95.93
CA ASN A 74 -89.33 -54.11 -94.57
C ASN A 74 -87.87 -53.63 -94.48
N GLU A 75 -87.07 -53.84 -95.52
CA GLU A 75 -85.71 -53.34 -95.61
C GLU A 75 -85.67 -51.80 -95.69
N LYS A 76 -86.72 -51.19 -96.27
CA LYS A 76 -86.85 -49.73 -96.35
C LYS A 76 -87.19 -49.08 -95.00
N HIS A 77 -88.08 -49.69 -94.20
CA HIS A 77 -88.33 -49.25 -92.81
C HIS A 77 -87.12 -49.49 -91.91
N CYS A 78 -86.46 -50.64 -92.01
CA CYS A 78 -85.24 -50.93 -91.24
C CYS A 78 -84.10 -49.95 -91.59
N ARG A 79 -83.96 -49.57 -92.87
CA ARG A 79 -83.02 -48.52 -93.31
C ARG A 79 -83.36 -47.15 -92.71
N MET A 80 -84.62 -46.73 -92.71
CA MET A 80 -85.03 -45.45 -92.10
C MET A 80 -84.78 -45.42 -90.57
N ASP A 81 -85.06 -46.50 -89.85
CA ASP A 81 -84.82 -46.58 -88.40
C ASP A 81 -83.30 -46.57 -88.09
N THR A 82 -82.49 -47.25 -88.89
CA THR A 82 -81.03 -47.20 -88.75
C THR A 82 -80.45 -45.82 -89.09
N GLU A 83 -81.00 -45.13 -90.08
CA GLU A 83 -80.62 -43.76 -90.45
C GLU A 83 -80.94 -42.78 -89.34
N ALA A 84 -82.13 -42.87 -88.74
CA ALA A 84 -82.50 -42.08 -87.56
C ALA A 84 -81.58 -42.33 -86.36
N ALA A 85 -81.20 -43.59 -86.09
CA ALA A 85 -80.28 -43.94 -85.02
C ALA A 85 -78.85 -43.43 -85.26
N PHE A 86 -78.36 -43.47 -86.51
CA PHE A 86 -77.06 -42.88 -86.87
C PHE A 86 -77.07 -41.36 -86.72
N GLU A 87 -78.14 -40.70 -87.13
CA GLU A 87 -78.27 -39.25 -87.01
C GLU A 87 -78.36 -38.79 -85.53
N GLU A 88 -79.04 -39.55 -84.68
CA GLU A 88 -79.03 -39.33 -83.23
C GLU A 88 -77.63 -39.52 -82.63
N LYS A 89 -76.90 -40.57 -83.03
CA LYS A 89 -75.51 -40.81 -82.60
C LYS A 89 -74.57 -39.69 -83.04
N ILE A 90 -74.74 -39.15 -84.25
CA ILE A 90 -73.98 -37.99 -84.75
C ILE A 90 -74.27 -36.76 -83.88
N LYS A 91 -75.55 -36.46 -83.60
CA LYS A 91 -75.94 -35.35 -82.71
C LYS A 91 -75.35 -35.51 -81.30
N GLN A 92 -75.37 -36.72 -80.75
CA GLN A 92 -74.80 -37.02 -79.44
C GLN A 92 -73.27 -36.83 -79.44
N LEU A 93 -72.55 -37.35 -80.45
CA LEU A 93 -71.10 -37.15 -80.60
C LEU A 93 -70.73 -35.66 -80.79
N GLN A 94 -71.53 -34.90 -81.52
CA GLN A 94 -71.34 -33.45 -81.65
C GLN A 94 -71.50 -32.75 -80.30
N LYS A 95 -72.52 -33.10 -79.52
CA LYS A 95 -72.73 -32.57 -78.17
C LYS A 95 -71.57 -32.93 -77.23
N ASP A 96 -71.09 -34.17 -77.29
CA ASP A 96 -69.98 -34.66 -76.47
C ASP A 96 -68.67 -33.97 -76.85
N LYS A 97 -68.40 -33.76 -78.15
CA LYS A 97 -67.25 -32.98 -78.62
C LYS A 97 -67.28 -31.54 -78.10
N VAL A 98 -68.42 -30.87 -78.19
CA VAL A 98 -68.58 -29.51 -77.66
C VAL A 98 -68.39 -29.49 -76.14
N SER A 99 -68.97 -30.46 -75.42
CA SER A 99 -68.78 -30.60 -73.97
C SER A 99 -67.31 -30.85 -73.60
N HIS A 100 -66.59 -31.68 -74.36
CA HIS A 100 -65.18 -31.95 -74.16
C HIS A 100 -64.33 -30.68 -74.36
N MET A 101 -64.52 -29.97 -75.48
CA MET A 101 -63.83 -28.69 -75.73
C MET A 101 -64.08 -27.67 -74.61
N GLN A 102 -65.31 -27.62 -74.08
CA GLN A 102 -65.63 -26.72 -72.97
C GLN A 102 -64.90 -27.12 -71.68
N LYS A 103 -64.83 -28.42 -71.36
CA LYS A 103 -64.06 -28.91 -70.20
C LYS A 103 -62.57 -28.64 -70.36
N GLU A 104 -62.02 -28.87 -71.54
CA GLU A 104 -60.62 -28.61 -71.87
C GLU A 104 -60.27 -27.13 -71.69
N ALA A 105 -61.11 -26.22 -72.21
CA ALA A 105 -60.94 -24.78 -72.02
C ALA A 105 -60.93 -24.38 -70.54
N ILE A 106 -61.82 -24.96 -69.71
CA ILE A 106 -61.86 -24.72 -68.26
C ILE A 106 -60.58 -25.22 -67.57
N PHE A 107 -60.07 -26.40 -67.96
CA PHE A 107 -58.82 -26.93 -67.39
C PHE A 107 -57.60 -26.10 -67.78
N GLU A 108 -57.52 -25.65 -69.03
CA GLU A 108 -56.43 -24.77 -69.48
C GLU A 108 -56.44 -23.44 -68.73
N GLU A 109 -57.62 -22.86 -68.49
CA GLU A 109 -57.77 -21.65 -67.68
C GLU A 109 -57.31 -21.87 -66.23
N LYS A 110 -57.70 -22.99 -65.60
CA LYS A 110 -57.25 -23.36 -64.26
C LYS A 110 -55.73 -23.55 -64.18
N LEU A 111 -55.12 -24.17 -65.19
CA LEU A 111 -53.67 -24.33 -65.29
C LEU A 111 -52.94 -22.99 -65.37
N LYS A 112 -53.47 -22.06 -66.19
CA LYS A 112 -52.95 -20.68 -66.27
C LYS A 112 -53.13 -19.93 -64.96
N GLN A 113 -54.25 -20.11 -64.27
CA GLN A 113 -54.47 -19.52 -62.95
C GLN A 113 -53.46 -20.05 -61.92
N PHE A 114 -53.32 -21.38 -61.82
CA PHE A 114 -52.39 -22.02 -60.88
C PHE A 114 -50.94 -21.58 -61.13
N SER A 115 -50.53 -21.47 -62.40
CA SER A 115 -49.19 -20.98 -62.76
C SER A 115 -48.97 -19.54 -62.29
N ARG A 116 -49.95 -18.63 -62.52
CA ARG A 116 -49.89 -17.24 -62.04
C ARG A 116 -49.84 -17.16 -60.51
N GLU A 117 -50.63 -17.98 -59.81
CA GLU A 117 -50.62 -18.03 -58.35
C GLU A 117 -49.28 -18.53 -57.80
N LYS A 118 -48.71 -19.57 -58.41
CA LYS A 118 -47.39 -20.10 -58.04
C LYS A 118 -46.31 -19.02 -58.19
N ASP A 119 -46.28 -18.33 -59.33
CA ASP A 119 -45.28 -17.29 -59.61
C ASP A 119 -45.47 -16.09 -58.68
N ALA A 120 -46.71 -15.68 -58.42
CA ALA A 120 -47.02 -14.62 -57.45
C ALA A 120 -46.60 -14.99 -56.02
N SER A 121 -46.79 -16.26 -55.63
CA SER A 121 -46.37 -16.76 -54.32
C SER A 121 -44.84 -16.76 -54.19
N LEU A 122 -44.12 -17.24 -55.20
CA LEU A 122 -42.65 -17.23 -55.23
C LEU A 122 -42.10 -15.81 -55.13
N LEU A 123 -42.66 -14.88 -55.90
CA LEU A 123 -42.23 -13.48 -55.91
C LEU A 123 -42.49 -12.79 -54.56
N LYS A 124 -43.60 -13.13 -53.90
CA LYS A 124 -43.89 -12.67 -52.54
C LYS A 124 -42.89 -13.23 -51.52
N GLU A 125 -42.57 -14.51 -51.63
CA GLU A 125 -41.60 -15.17 -50.74
C GLU A 125 -40.19 -14.59 -50.91
N GLU A 126 -39.75 -14.38 -52.16
CA GLU A 126 -38.49 -13.72 -52.49
C GLU A 126 -38.44 -12.29 -51.95
N SER A 127 -39.53 -11.53 -52.07
CA SER A 127 -39.64 -10.19 -51.48
C SER A 127 -39.47 -10.22 -49.96
N ASN A 128 -40.10 -11.19 -49.28
CA ASN A 128 -39.98 -11.34 -47.82
C ASN A 128 -38.55 -11.69 -47.40
N PHE A 129 -37.89 -12.60 -48.11
CA PHE A 129 -36.49 -12.96 -47.83
C PHE A 129 -35.55 -11.78 -48.07
N ASN A 130 -35.73 -11.03 -49.16
CA ASN A 130 -34.93 -9.85 -49.44
C ASN A 130 -35.09 -8.77 -48.36
N GLU A 131 -36.31 -8.55 -47.88
CA GLU A 131 -36.55 -7.63 -46.75
C GLU A 131 -35.85 -8.13 -45.47
N ARG A 132 -35.92 -9.43 -45.17
CA ARG A 132 -35.25 -10.01 -44.01
C ARG A 132 -33.73 -9.90 -44.10
N ILE A 133 -33.15 -10.15 -45.28
CA ILE A 133 -31.70 -9.99 -45.52
C ILE A 133 -31.30 -8.54 -45.28
N LYS A 134 -32.06 -7.57 -45.81
CA LYS A 134 -31.79 -6.15 -45.61
C LYS A 134 -31.86 -5.73 -44.14
N GLN A 135 -32.83 -6.25 -43.38
CA GLN A 135 -32.91 -6.03 -41.93
C GLN A 135 -31.68 -6.57 -41.21
N LEU A 136 -31.30 -7.83 -41.48
CA LEU A 136 -30.13 -8.46 -40.85
C LEU A 136 -28.83 -7.73 -41.19
N GLN A 137 -28.67 -7.23 -42.42
CA GLN A 137 -27.51 -6.41 -42.81
C GLN A 137 -27.44 -5.11 -42.01
N ASN A 138 -28.59 -4.42 -41.82
CA ASN A 138 -28.64 -3.21 -41.01
C ASN A 138 -28.33 -3.47 -39.54
N GLU A 139 -28.87 -4.56 -38.97
CA GLU A 139 -28.58 -5.00 -37.61
C GLU A 139 -27.08 -5.29 -37.45
N ASN A 140 -26.49 -6.07 -38.36
CA ASN A 140 -25.08 -6.41 -38.33
C ASN A 140 -24.18 -5.16 -38.42
N ASN A 141 -24.49 -4.22 -39.30
CA ASN A 141 -23.77 -2.95 -39.41
C ASN A 141 -23.89 -2.11 -38.12
N SER A 142 -25.07 -2.09 -37.50
CA SER A 142 -25.30 -1.40 -36.21
C SER A 142 -24.50 -2.06 -35.08
N HIS A 143 -24.45 -3.39 -35.04
CA HIS A 143 -23.65 -4.13 -34.08
C HIS A 143 -22.16 -3.86 -34.25
N LEU A 144 -21.64 -3.93 -35.47
CA LEU A 144 -20.23 -3.63 -35.78
C LEU A 144 -19.85 -2.20 -35.34
N HIS A 145 -20.73 -1.22 -35.58
CA HIS A 145 -20.47 0.14 -35.16
C HIS A 145 -20.45 0.31 -33.63
N LYS A 146 -21.35 -0.36 -32.91
CA LYS A 146 -21.35 -0.38 -31.44
C LYS A 146 -20.10 -1.06 -30.88
N GLU A 147 -19.70 -2.18 -31.48
CA GLU A 147 -18.49 -2.91 -31.09
C GLU A 147 -17.24 -2.03 -31.24
N ALA A 148 -17.06 -1.39 -32.40
CA ALA A 148 -15.95 -0.46 -32.63
C ALA A 148 -15.94 0.71 -31.62
N SER A 149 -17.13 1.22 -31.26
CA SER A 149 -17.26 2.28 -30.25
C SER A 149 -16.83 1.82 -28.85
N PHE A 150 -17.21 0.60 -28.45
CA PHE A 150 -16.78 0.02 -27.18
C PHE A 150 -15.29 -0.27 -27.14
N GLU A 151 -14.72 -0.79 -28.23
CA GLU A 151 -13.28 -1.04 -28.34
C GLU A 151 -12.47 0.25 -28.19
N MET A 152 -12.90 1.32 -28.88
CA MET A 152 -12.30 2.65 -28.71
C MET A 152 -12.38 3.14 -27.25
N LYS A 153 -13.52 2.91 -26.58
CA LYS A 153 -13.69 3.31 -25.18
C LYS A 153 -12.80 2.49 -24.24
N ILE A 154 -12.62 1.20 -24.50
CA ILE A 154 -11.71 0.33 -23.73
C ILE A 154 -10.27 0.83 -23.88
N MET A 155 -9.84 1.15 -25.09
CA MET A 155 -8.49 1.69 -25.34
C MET A 155 -8.25 3.00 -24.59
N GLN A 156 -9.21 3.94 -24.64
CA GLN A 156 -9.13 5.19 -23.88
C GLN A 156 -9.02 4.96 -22.36
N LEU A 157 -9.79 4.03 -21.81
CA LEU A 157 -9.73 3.69 -20.39
C LEU A 157 -8.41 3.02 -20.00
N GLN A 158 -7.84 2.19 -20.88
CA GLN A 158 -6.53 1.58 -20.66
C GLN A 158 -5.41 2.62 -20.64
N ASP A 159 -5.47 3.62 -21.52
CA ASP A 159 -4.55 4.76 -21.54
C ASP A 159 -4.67 5.60 -20.26
N GLU A 160 -5.90 5.88 -19.82
CA GLU A 160 -6.18 6.61 -18.58
C GLU A 160 -5.63 5.86 -17.35
N ILE A 161 -5.87 4.55 -17.25
CA ILE A 161 -5.32 3.70 -16.19
C ILE A 161 -3.79 3.75 -16.18
N SER A 162 -3.16 3.69 -17.35
CA SER A 162 -1.70 3.73 -17.48
C SER A 162 -1.13 5.09 -17.06
N SER A 163 -1.82 6.18 -17.41
CA SER A 163 -1.48 7.54 -16.99
C SER A 163 -1.59 7.70 -15.47
N LEU A 164 -2.70 7.25 -14.89
CA LEU A 164 -2.94 7.31 -13.44
C LEU A 164 -1.90 6.50 -12.66
N ARG A 165 -1.56 5.29 -13.11
CA ARG A 165 -0.49 4.47 -12.50
C ARG A 165 0.86 5.18 -12.50
N ARG A 166 1.19 5.87 -13.60
CA ARG A 166 2.44 6.66 -13.68
C ARG A 166 2.41 7.83 -12.70
N GLN A 167 1.27 8.51 -12.58
CA GLN A 167 1.10 9.60 -11.62
C GLN A 167 1.21 9.10 -10.18
N GLU A 168 0.59 7.98 -9.85
CA GLU A 168 0.66 7.33 -8.54
C GLU A 168 2.11 6.99 -8.16
N ALA A 169 2.86 6.33 -9.05
CA ALA A 169 4.27 6.01 -8.83
C ALA A 169 5.13 7.27 -8.58
N ASN A 170 4.87 8.35 -9.33
CA ASN A 170 5.57 9.62 -9.13
C ASN A 170 5.24 10.26 -7.77
N GLN A 171 4.00 10.15 -7.31
CA GLN A 171 3.58 10.66 -6.01
C GLN A 171 4.18 9.84 -4.87
N GLU A 172 4.19 8.51 -4.98
CA GLU A 172 4.85 7.62 -4.02
C GLU A 172 6.34 7.93 -3.86
N GLU A 173 7.03 8.17 -4.98
CA GLU A 173 8.44 8.55 -4.95
C GLU A 173 8.68 9.89 -4.24
N LYS A 174 7.84 10.89 -4.53
CA LYS A 174 7.89 12.18 -3.83
C LYS A 174 7.64 12.03 -2.33
N ILE A 175 6.72 11.14 -1.93
CA ILE A 175 6.46 10.86 -0.51
C ILE A 175 7.67 10.19 0.16
N ARG A 176 8.36 9.27 -0.52
CA ARG A 176 9.61 8.67 0.00
C ARG A 176 10.68 9.72 0.21
N GLN A 177 10.91 10.60 -0.77
CA GLN A 177 11.91 11.67 -0.67
C GLN A 177 11.63 12.62 0.50
N LEU A 178 10.37 13.03 0.69
CA LEU A 178 9.97 13.88 1.81
C LEU A 178 10.16 13.20 3.17
N HIS A 179 9.94 11.89 3.27
CA HIS A 179 10.23 11.14 4.50
C HIS A 179 11.73 11.12 4.80
N MET A 180 12.58 10.86 3.78
CA MET A 180 14.03 10.89 3.97
C MET A 180 14.52 12.28 4.40
N GLU A 181 14.01 13.34 3.78
CA GLU A 181 14.33 14.72 4.15
C GLU A 181 13.92 15.03 5.60
N LYS A 182 12.71 14.62 5.99
CA LYS A 182 12.22 14.76 7.38
C LYS A 182 13.14 14.07 8.38
N ASP A 183 13.58 12.84 8.08
CA ASP A 183 14.45 12.07 8.97
C ASP A 183 15.82 12.76 9.13
N VAL A 184 16.37 13.32 8.04
CA VAL A 184 17.61 14.12 8.10
C VAL A 184 17.43 15.37 8.94
N TYR A 185 16.30 16.07 8.84
CA TYR A 185 16.04 17.25 9.68
C TYR A 185 15.93 16.89 11.17
N LEU A 186 15.23 15.79 11.50
CA LEU A 186 15.10 15.33 12.88
C LEU A 186 16.47 14.95 13.47
N GLN A 187 17.34 14.31 12.67
CA GLN A 187 18.70 14.01 13.11
C GLN A 187 19.50 15.30 13.39
N LYS A 188 19.45 16.27 12.47
CA LYS A 188 20.14 17.56 12.67
C LYS A 188 19.63 18.30 13.90
N GLU A 189 18.31 18.29 14.15
CA GLU A 189 17.72 18.91 15.33
C GLU A 189 18.22 18.27 16.62
N ALA A 190 18.32 16.93 16.67
CA ALA A 190 18.91 16.22 17.80
C ALA A 190 20.40 16.56 18.01
N GLU A 191 21.17 16.69 16.92
CA GLU A 191 22.57 17.12 16.98
C GLU A 191 22.72 18.54 17.53
N PHE A 192 21.85 19.47 17.12
CA PHE A 192 21.84 20.84 17.65
C PHE A 192 21.52 20.88 19.15
N GLU A 193 20.53 20.11 19.60
CA GLU A 193 20.16 20.03 21.02
C GLU A 193 21.32 19.47 21.86
N MET A 194 21.97 18.39 21.40
CA MET A 194 23.14 17.82 22.06
C MET A 194 24.29 18.84 22.15
N ASN A 195 24.56 19.58 21.08
CA ASN A 195 25.61 20.60 21.08
C ASN A 195 25.30 21.75 22.05
N SER A 196 24.03 22.15 22.15
CA SER A 196 23.55 23.15 23.12
C SER A 196 23.81 22.67 24.57
N GLN A 197 23.46 21.41 24.87
CA GLN A 197 23.71 20.81 26.18
C GLN A 197 25.21 20.76 26.51
N LEU A 198 26.04 20.28 25.58
CA LEU A 198 27.50 20.22 25.76
C LEU A 198 28.10 21.60 26.02
N GLN A 199 27.63 22.63 25.31
CA GLN A 199 28.08 24.00 25.52
C GLN A 199 27.67 24.53 26.91
N SER A 200 26.47 24.19 27.39
CA SER A 200 26.03 24.55 28.73
C SER A 200 26.86 23.87 29.83
N GLU A 201 27.19 22.59 29.66
CA GLU A 201 28.07 21.85 30.57
C GLU A 201 29.48 22.44 30.58
N LYS A 202 30.04 22.75 29.40
CA LYS A 202 31.33 23.41 29.27
C LYS A 202 31.39 24.72 30.03
N ASN A 203 30.35 25.56 29.91
CA ASN A 203 30.26 26.82 30.63
C ASN A 203 30.16 26.60 32.16
N SER A 204 29.43 25.57 32.61
CA SER A 204 29.35 25.18 34.01
C SER A 204 30.72 24.77 34.58
N TRP A 205 31.46 23.96 33.82
CA TRP A 205 32.82 23.54 34.19
C TRP A 205 33.79 24.71 34.26
N LEU A 206 33.77 25.60 33.27
CA LEU A 206 34.62 26.79 33.26
C LEU A 206 34.34 27.69 34.48
N LEU A 207 33.07 27.85 34.87
CA LEU A 207 32.70 28.61 36.08
C LEU A 207 33.23 27.95 37.36
N LYS A 208 33.14 26.61 37.45
CA LYS A 208 33.72 25.85 38.57
C LYS A 208 35.23 26.00 38.63
N GLU A 209 35.91 25.94 37.49
CA GLU A 209 37.37 26.12 37.38
C GLU A 209 37.79 27.51 37.87
N VAL A 210 37.15 28.58 37.41
CA VAL A 210 37.41 29.95 37.89
C VAL A 210 37.20 30.09 39.40
N ASN A 211 36.14 29.49 39.94
CA ASN A 211 35.87 29.52 41.37
C ASN A 211 36.93 28.76 42.19
N LEU A 212 37.39 27.60 41.70
CA LEU A 212 38.47 26.85 42.32
C LEU A 212 39.79 27.62 42.26
N GLU A 213 40.14 28.22 41.12
CA GLU A 213 41.35 29.02 40.97
C GLU A 213 41.37 30.22 41.95
N LYS A 214 40.22 30.89 42.12
CA LYS A 214 40.08 31.95 43.12
C LYS A 214 40.33 31.44 44.55
N LYS A 215 39.78 30.28 44.89
CA LYS A 215 39.96 29.66 46.21
C LYS A 215 41.42 29.23 46.44
N VAL A 216 42.09 28.74 45.41
CA VAL A 216 43.53 28.42 45.46
C VAL A 216 44.34 29.68 45.76
N LYS A 217 44.13 30.77 45.02
CA LYS A 217 44.82 32.06 45.26
C LYS A 217 44.58 32.61 46.67
N GLU A 218 43.38 32.44 47.21
CA GLU A 218 43.07 32.84 48.59
C GLU A 218 43.84 32.00 49.62
N MET A 219 43.88 30.69 49.44
CA MET A 219 44.66 29.79 50.31
C MET A 219 46.17 30.04 50.20
N GLU A 220 46.69 30.33 49.01
CA GLU A 220 48.10 30.70 48.80
C GLU A 220 48.45 31.96 49.59
N LYS A 221 47.60 33.00 49.53
CA LYS A 221 47.77 34.22 50.32
C LYS A 221 47.69 33.97 51.82
N GLU A 222 46.80 33.10 52.27
CA GLU A 222 46.71 32.72 53.69
C GLU A 222 48.00 32.02 54.16
N THR A 223 48.52 31.10 53.34
CA THR A 223 49.78 30.39 53.59
C THR A 223 50.96 31.35 53.63
N GLU A 224 51.07 32.29 52.67
CA GLU A 224 52.12 33.32 52.66
C GLU A 224 52.08 34.19 53.94
N ASN A 225 50.89 34.62 54.35
CA ASN A 225 50.70 35.36 55.60
C ASN A 225 51.11 34.54 56.84
N LYS A 226 50.83 33.23 56.86
CA LYS A 226 51.24 32.34 57.96
C LYS A 226 52.76 32.19 58.02
N VAL A 227 53.40 31.97 56.88
CA VAL A 227 54.87 31.88 56.77
C VAL A 227 55.53 33.19 57.23
N GLN A 228 55.01 34.35 56.82
CA GLN A 228 55.55 35.64 57.26
C GLN A 228 55.45 35.84 58.78
N LYS A 229 54.33 35.43 59.39
CA LYS A 229 54.18 35.45 60.85
C LYS A 229 55.13 34.50 61.55
N GLU A 230 55.33 33.31 61.00
CA GLU A 230 56.28 32.31 61.52
C GLU A 230 57.72 32.86 61.50
N VAL A 231 58.16 33.44 60.38
CA VAL A 231 59.48 34.09 60.28
C VAL A 231 59.64 35.20 61.32
N SER A 232 58.65 36.08 61.48
CA SER A 232 58.71 37.16 62.48
C SER A 232 58.76 36.64 63.92
N LEU A 233 58.08 35.54 64.21
CA LEU A 233 58.17 34.88 65.51
C LEU A 233 59.55 34.25 65.73
N GLU A 234 60.13 33.61 64.72
CA GLU A 234 61.46 33.00 64.78
C GLU A 234 62.56 34.07 65.00
N GLU A 235 62.45 35.22 64.34
CA GLU A 235 63.32 36.39 64.57
C GLU A 235 63.21 36.90 66.01
N ARG A 236 61.98 37.00 66.55
CA ARG A 236 61.75 37.43 67.94
C ARG A 236 62.29 36.41 68.95
N ILE A 237 62.14 35.11 68.67
CA ILE A 237 62.72 34.04 69.50
C ILE A 237 64.24 34.17 69.52
N SER A 238 64.88 34.38 68.36
CA SER A 238 66.33 34.56 68.26
C SER A 238 66.82 35.74 69.11
N LEU A 239 66.14 36.90 69.04
CA LEU A 239 66.47 38.07 69.87
C LEU A 239 66.34 37.79 71.38
N LEU A 240 65.31 37.05 71.80
CA LEU A 240 65.13 36.68 73.20
C LEU A 240 66.21 35.70 73.68
N VAL A 241 66.66 34.80 72.81
CA VAL A 241 67.78 33.90 73.12
C VAL A 241 69.06 34.70 73.36
N ASP A 242 69.38 35.66 72.49
CA ASP A 242 70.54 36.55 72.65
C ASP A 242 70.46 37.37 73.95
N GLU A 243 69.28 37.90 74.29
CA GLU A 243 69.05 38.66 75.53
C GLU A 243 69.24 37.78 76.78
N VAL A 244 68.78 36.53 76.75
CA VAL A 244 68.97 35.55 77.83
C VAL A 244 70.46 35.20 77.98
N GLU A 245 71.18 34.96 76.87
CA GLU A 245 72.62 34.69 76.91
C GLU A 245 73.42 35.87 77.49
N ASN A 246 73.11 37.09 77.06
CA ASN A 246 73.73 38.30 77.60
C ASN A 246 73.41 38.49 79.10
N SER A 247 72.14 38.32 79.48
CA SER A 247 71.72 38.38 80.89
C SER A 247 72.45 37.34 81.74
N ASN A 248 72.59 36.10 81.24
CA ASN A 248 73.35 35.05 81.91
C ASN A 248 74.84 35.42 82.06
N SER A 249 75.46 35.99 81.03
CA SER A 249 76.84 36.49 81.10
C SER A 249 77.00 37.56 82.18
N THR A 250 76.07 38.52 82.25
CA THR A 250 76.07 39.55 83.30
C THR A 250 75.83 38.97 84.69
N MET A 251 74.96 37.97 84.82
CA MET A 251 74.70 37.27 86.08
C MET A 251 75.96 36.56 86.58
N VAL A 252 76.65 35.81 85.71
CA VAL A 252 77.92 35.14 86.04
C VAL A 252 78.99 36.15 86.49
N SER A 253 79.12 37.29 85.78
CA SER A 253 80.07 38.35 86.16
C SER A 253 79.72 38.98 87.51
N LEU A 254 78.43 39.21 87.79
CA LEU A 254 77.98 39.72 89.09
C LEU A 254 78.20 38.71 90.20
N GLU A 255 77.91 37.41 89.97
CA GLU A 255 78.21 36.35 90.93
C GLU A 255 79.71 36.26 91.26
N GLU A 256 80.58 36.45 90.28
CA GLU A 256 82.03 36.52 90.49
C GLU A 256 82.42 37.72 91.37
N LYS A 257 81.88 38.92 91.07
CA LYS A 257 82.09 40.11 91.91
C LYS A 257 81.55 39.94 93.33
N VAL A 258 80.40 39.29 93.50
CA VAL A 258 79.83 38.97 94.82
C VAL A 258 80.81 38.06 95.58
N LYS A 259 81.29 36.97 94.98
CA LYS A 259 82.29 36.08 95.60
C LYS A 259 83.58 36.82 95.98
N GLU A 260 84.05 37.75 95.17
CA GLU A 260 85.24 38.55 95.47
C GLU A 260 85.01 39.52 96.65
N THR A 261 83.92 40.27 96.63
CA THR A 261 83.55 41.15 97.75
C THR A 261 83.28 40.37 99.06
N GLU A 262 82.76 39.14 98.98
CA GLU A 262 82.62 38.26 100.14
C GLU A 262 83.98 37.84 100.70
N LYS A 263 84.96 37.49 99.86
CA LYS A 263 86.34 37.21 100.28
C LYS A 263 87.01 38.45 100.90
N GLU A 264 86.81 39.63 100.32
CA GLU A 264 87.31 40.88 100.90
C GLU A 264 86.70 41.16 102.28
N ARG A 265 85.39 40.95 102.43
CA ARG A 265 84.69 41.06 103.72
C ARG A 265 85.27 40.09 104.75
N GLU A 266 85.46 38.83 104.39
CA GLU A 266 86.08 37.82 105.27
C GLU A 266 87.51 38.23 105.69
N ASN A 267 88.32 38.72 104.76
CA ASN A 267 89.64 39.27 105.05
C ASN A 267 89.60 40.45 106.02
N TRP A 268 88.65 41.38 105.85
CA TRP A 268 88.44 42.51 106.77
C TRP A 268 88.02 42.05 108.16
N VAL A 269 87.07 41.11 108.26
CA VAL A 269 86.65 40.52 109.54
C VAL A 269 87.84 39.85 110.25
N GLN A 270 88.70 39.15 109.52
CA GLN A 270 89.90 38.52 110.09
C GLN A 270 90.94 39.55 110.56
N LYS A 271 91.16 40.63 109.80
CA LYS A 271 91.97 41.78 110.24
C LYS A 271 91.38 42.45 111.47
N GLU A 272 90.07 42.71 111.50
CA GLU A 272 89.39 43.30 112.65
C GLU A 272 89.54 42.42 113.89
N LYS A 273 89.37 41.10 113.75
CA LYS A 273 89.60 40.13 114.83
C LYS A 273 91.04 40.22 115.36
N SER A 274 92.03 40.27 114.46
CA SER A 274 93.43 40.44 114.84
C SER A 274 93.70 41.77 115.56
N PHE A 275 93.15 42.88 115.08
CA PHE A 275 93.27 44.18 115.76
C PHE A 275 92.60 44.16 117.14
N ARG A 276 91.43 43.52 117.26
CA ARG A 276 90.74 43.35 118.55
C ARG A 276 91.57 42.53 119.53
N GLU A 277 92.24 41.47 119.06
CA GLU A 277 93.20 40.70 119.85
C GLU A 277 94.40 41.56 120.29
N ILE A 278 95.01 42.35 119.39
CA ILE A 278 96.10 43.28 119.71
C ILE A 278 95.66 44.35 120.73
N ILE A 279 94.47 44.92 120.56
CA ILE A 279 93.91 45.89 121.52
C ILE A 279 93.69 45.20 122.88
N SER A 280 93.18 43.97 122.89
CA SER A 280 92.97 43.20 124.13
C SER A 280 94.29 42.90 124.84
N SER A 281 95.36 42.57 124.11
CA SER A 281 96.69 42.39 124.71
C SER A 281 97.25 43.70 125.26
N LEU A 282 97.15 44.80 124.51
CA LEU A 282 97.60 46.13 124.98
C LEU A 282 96.79 46.63 126.19
N SER A 283 95.48 46.40 126.23
CA SER A 283 94.64 46.69 127.40
C SER A 283 95.00 45.80 128.59
N GLY A 284 95.34 44.53 128.36
CA GLY A 284 95.88 43.63 129.37
C GLY A 284 97.21 44.15 129.94
N ASP A 285 98.13 44.58 129.08
CA ASP A 285 99.41 45.18 129.47
C ASP A 285 99.21 46.47 130.28
N ASN A 286 98.26 47.32 129.89
CA ASN A 286 97.90 48.52 130.66
C ASN A 286 97.29 48.19 132.04
N ALA A 287 96.45 47.16 132.15
CA ALA A 287 95.92 46.72 133.44
C ALA A 287 97.01 46.13 134.37
N LEU A 288 98.03 45.49 133.79
CA LEU A 288 99.23 45.02 134.49
C LEU A 288 100.11 46.18 134.98
N LEU A 289 100.16 47.27 134.22
CA LEU A 289 100.84 48.52 134.64
C LEU A 289 100.08 49.24 135.76
N GLU A 290 98.75 49.20 135.81
CA GLU A 290 97.95 49.80 136.89
C GLU A 290 97.93 48.98 138.20
N THR A 291 98.26 47.69 138.14
CA THR A 291 98.27 46.79 139.33
C THR A 291 99.64 46.63 139.98
N GLN A 292 100.66 47.38 139.55
CA GLN A 292 101.88 47.56 140.35
C GLN A 292 101.63 48.51 141.53
N PRO A 293 101.71 48.04 142.79
CA PRO A 293 101.63 48.90 143.95
C PRO A 293 103.01 49.47 144.28
N GLY A 294 103.09 50.81 144.29
CA GLY A 294 103.95 51.62 145.15
C GLY A 294 105.44 51.27 145.24
N ARG A 295 106.26 52.19 144.72
CA ARG A 295 107.36 52.83 145.46
C ARG A 295 107.52 54.28 145.02
#